data_AF-A0A502D0M1-F1
#
_entry.id   AF-A0A502D0M1-F1
#
_cell.length_a   1.000
_cell.length_b   1.000
_cell.length_c   1.000
_cell.angle_alpha   90.00
_cell.angle_beta   90.00
_cell.angle_gamma   90.00
#
_symmetry.space_group_name_H-M   'P 1'
#
loop_
_entity.id
_entity.type
_entity.pdbx_description
1 polymer ?
#
loop_
_entity_poly.entity_id
_entity_poly.type
_entity_poly.pdbx_seq_one_letter_code
_entity_poly.pdbx_strand_id
1 'polypeptide(L)'
;MTRPRGTPSGSPWDVVRPVTWRSCRGVSARPRPPSSRPWRTPPSTSSSSTVRRRRWVAWACVASSRARSSTARPSWSSPGDLRTAGSRRGRWPTRRSRTPSTRSPWPPPWPSWVVADAPASPDPVAAPDPAAYTWPDLLTLLIARNHLSTDQAAWAMDQIMRGEASPVQVAGFLVALRAKGEGVEELRGLADVMLAHANRIEVPGPSLDIVGTGADRSNTVNISTMASIVIAASGIRVVKHGNRAASSASGSADVLEALGVNLTLTPQRVAEVASEAGITFCFAQAFHPAMRHAAVARSGLGVGTAFNVLGPLTNPAQPTYAVVGVADPRMAPLMAGVFAGRGKDAVVFRGDDGLDELTLSTTSSIWWVRGGEVTERTFDPLHVGLQRQPIEALRGADATHNAQVARDLFDGHRGAVRDAVVLNAGMALALAGPDLGATERAAGDRIEHDLSDEAFAAAVRVGMDRAEAALDTGAAAAQLERWAAATQRTDSA
;
A
#
# COMPACT_ATOMS: atom_id res chain seq x y z
N MET A 1 68.30 -40.32 -0.35
CA MET A 1 67.32 -40.47 0.75
C MET A 1 65.93 -40.57 0.15
N THR A 2 65.22 -41.62 0.55
CA THR A 2 63.99 -42.19 0.01
C THR A 2 62.73 -41.58 0.66
N ARG A 3 61.63 -41.51 -0.10
CA ARG A 3 60.24 -41.78 0.36
C ARG A 3 59.83 -43.17 -0.24
N PRO A 4 58.65 -43.81 -0.02
CA PRO A 4 57.40 -43.40 0.69
C PRO A 4 56.61 -44.54 1.45
N ARG A 5 55.37 -44.23 1.90
CA ARG A 5 54.14 -45.07 2.10
C ARG A 5 54.00 -46.06 3.29
N GLY A 6 52.79 -46.10 3.86
CA GLY A 6 52.12 -47.33 4.32
C GLY A 6 51.30 -47.28 5.62
N THR A 7 49.97 -47.28 5.52
CA THR A 7 48.98 -47.70 6.55
C THR A 7 48.93 -49.24 6.71
N PRO A 8 48.33 -49.79 7.78
CA PRO A 8 47.05 -50.54 7.60
C PRO A 8 46.08 -50.44 8.83
N SER A 9 44.76 -50.22 8.63
CA SER A 9 43.64 -51.18 8.55
C SER A 9 42.99 -51.61 9.88
N GLY A 10 41.66 -51.42 10.02
CA GLY A 10 40.84 -52.10 11.03
C GLY A 10 39.47 -51.47 11.34
N SER A 11 38.47 -51.71 10.49
CA SER A 11 37.02 -51.77 10.84
C SER A 11 36.59 -53.26 10.73
N PRO A 12 35.33 -53.73 10.98
CA PRO A 12 34.10 -53.09 11.50
C PRO A 12 33.32 -53.96 12.52
N TRP A 13 32.34 -53.39 13.25
CA TRP A 13 31.14 -54.12 13.71
C TRP A 13 29.95 -53.16 13.82
N ASP A 14 28.95 -53.38 12.95
CA ASP A 14 27.56 -52.97 13.09
C ASP A 14 26.90 -53.68 14.29
N VAL A 15 25.91 -53.05 14.94
CA VAL A 15 24.56 -53.64 15.16
C VAL A 15 23.55 -52.52 15.52
N VAL A 16 22.59 -52.34 14.63
CA VAL A 16 21.29 -51.71 14.80
C VAL A 16 20.44 -52.47 15.84
N ARG A 17 19.77 -51.79 16.78
CA ARG A 17 18.46 -52.26 17.31
C ARG A 17 17.49 -51.12 17.65
N PRO A 18 16.18 -51.30 17.35
CA PRO A 18 15.11 -50.33 17.57
C PRO A 18 14.42 -50.55 18.93
N VAL A 19 13.74 -49.53 19.45
CA VAL A 19 12.71 -49.74 20.49
C VAL A 19 11.41 -49.04 20.10
N THR A 20 10.38 -49.87 20.14
CA THR A 20 9.02 -49.75 19.65
C THR A 20 8.09 -49.02 20.61
N TRP A 21 7.09 -48.36 20.03
CA TRP A 21 5.82 -48.04 20.65
C TRP A 21 5.12 -49.29 21.21
N ARG A 22 4.62 -49.22 22.45
CA ARG A 22 3.53 -50.07 22.94
C ARG A 22 2.51 -49.26 23.73
N SER A 23 1.28 -49.37 23.25
CA SER A 23 0.03 -49.10 23.93
C SER A 23 -0.23 -50.11 25.05
N CYS A 24 -0.87 -49.68 26.15
CA CYS A 24 -1.78 -50.52 26.94
C CYS A 24 -3.02 -49.72 27.34
N ARG A 25 -4.19 -50.36 27.13
CA ARG A 25 -5.54 -49.93 27.48
C ARG A 25 -5.92 -50.43 28.88
N GLY A 26 -6.93 -49.76 29.48
CA GLY A 26 -7.82 -50.27 30.53
C GLY A 26 -7.26 -50.11 31.95
N VAL A 27 -8.00 -49.67 32.98
CA VAL A 27 -9.38 -50.02 33.35
C VAL A 27 -9.99 -48.91 34.25
N SER A 28 -11.33 -48.81 34.22
CA SER A 28 -12.25 -48.04 35.08
C SER A 28 -11.94 -48.13 36.59
N ALA A 29 -12.33 -47.20 37.48
CA ALA A 29 -13.72 -46.82 37.80
C ALA A 29 -13.75 -45.66 38.82
N ARG A 30 -14.86 -44.91 38.83
CA ARG A 30 -15.23 -43.93 39.88
C ARG A 30 -15.57 -44.62 41.21
N PRO A 31 -15.50 -43.90 42.35
CA PRO A 31 -16.75 -43.35 42.92
C PRO A 31 -16.63 -41.92 43.50
N ARG A 32 -17.78 -41.22 43.57
CA ARG A 32 -18.03 -39.99 44.38
C ARG A 32 -18.52 -40.39 45.81
N PRO A 33 -18.93 -39.45 46.69
CA PRO A 33 -18.16 -38.59 47.60
C PRO A 33 -18.61 -38.82 49.08
N PRO A 34 -18.28 -37.91 50.03
CA PRO A 34 -19.33 -37.52 50.98
C PRO A 34 -19.46 -36.01 51.27
N SER A 35 -20.70 -35.64 51.60
CA SER A 35 -21.26 -34.37 52.10
C SER A 35 -20.90 -34.09 53.58
N SER A 36 -20.87 -32.86 54.11
CA SER A 36 -22.01 -32.04 54.61
C SER A 36 -21.44 -30.82 55.41
N ARG A 37 -21.75 -29.54 55.09
CA ARG A 37 -22.80 -28.58 55.62
C ARG A 37 -22.59 -28.09 57.09
N PRO A 38 -23.26 -27.01 57.59
CA PRO A 38 -23.60 -25.67 57.04
C PRO A 38 -23.62 -24.50 58.10
N TRP A 39 -23.71 -23.21 57.72
CA TRP A 39 -24.30 -22.10 58.54
C TRP A 39 -24.83 -20.98 57.60
N ARG A 40 -26.14 -20.81 57.38
CA ARG A 40 -27.16 -19.91 58.00
C ARG A 40 -27.03 -18.39 57.72
N THR A 41 -27.97 -17.87 56.91
CA THR A 41 -28.55 -16.50 56.84
C THR A 41 -29.71 -16.37 57.88
N PRO A 42 -30.50 -15.26 58.08
CA PRO A 42 -30.90 -14.09 57.21
C PRO A 42 -31.14 -12.75 58.02
N PRO A 43 -32.02 -11.74 57.67
CA PRO A 43 -32.86 -11.49 56.46
C PRO A 43 -33.03 -10.02 55.89
N SER A 44 -33.63 -9.99 54.68
CA SER A 44 -34.57 -9.05 54.01
C SER A 44 -34.31 -7.52 53.92
N THR A 45 -34.45 -6.87 52.75
CA THR A 45 -35.75 -6.56 52.11
C THR A 45 -35.68 -6.22 50.60
N SER A 46 -36.82 -6.48 49.96
CA SER A 46 -37.35 -6.28 48.60
C SER A 46 -36.88 -5.09 47.74
N SER A 47 -36.76 -5.31 46.42
CA SER A 47 -37.75 -4.82 45.44
C SER A 47 -37.50 -5.33 44.02
N SER A 48 -38.59 -5.38 43.27
CA SER A 48 -38.89 -6.02 41.99
C SER A 48 -38.49 -5.22 40.74
N SER A 49 -38.13 -5.89 39.64
CA SER A 49 -38.74 -5.66 38.30
C SER A 49 -38.20 -6.55 37.16
N THR A 50 -39.13 -7.30 36.59
CA THR A 50 -39.41 -7.51 35.14
C THR A 50 -38.31 -8.02 34.19
N VAL A 51 -38.39 -9.31 33.91
CA VAL A 51 -37.82 -9.99 32.73
C VAL A 51 -38.62 -9.63 31.47
N ARG A 52 -38.00 -8.99 30.47
CA ARG A 52 -38.54 -8.89 29.10
C ARG A 52 -37.89 -9.94 28.19
N ARG A 53 -38.69 -10.93 27.77
CA ARG A 53 -38.41 -11.84 26.65
C ARG A 53 -38.41 -11.05 25.33
N ARG A 54 -37.34 -11.14 24.53
CA ARG A 54 -37.34 -10.68 23.13
C ARG A 54 -37.89 -11.79 22.24
N ARG A 55 -39.02 -11.52 21.58
CA ARG A 55 -39.60 -12.31 20.49
C ARG A 55 -38.83 -12.02 19.20
N TRP A 56 -38.45 -13.07 18.49
CA TRP A 56 -38.05 -13.02 17.09
C TRP A 56 -39.28 -12.79 16.22
N VAL A 57 -39.24 -11.80 15.34
CA VAL A 57 -40.23 -11.61 14.27
C VAL A 57 -39.57 -12.05 12.97
N ALA A 58 -40.08 -13.14 12.42
CA ALA A 58 -39.77 -13.60 11.07
C ALA A 58 -40.60 -12.77 10.07
N TRP A 59 -39.95 -12.22 9.05
CA TRP A 59 -40.63 -11.73 7.85
C TRP A 59 -40.58 -12.81 6.78
N ALA A 60 -41.76 -13.22 6.35
CA ALA A 60 -41.99 -14.15 5.26
C ALA A 60 -41.84 -13.42 3.91
N CYS A 61 -41.05 -13.98 2.99
CA CYS A 61 -41.12 -13.63 1.57
C CYS A 61 -42.13 -14.56 0.89
N VAL A 62 -43.16 -13.94 0.33
CA VAL A 62 -44.19 -14.57 -0.50
C VAL A 62 -43.58 -14.97 -1.84
N ALA A 63 -43.71 -16.24 -2.18
CA ALA A 63 -43.50 -16.77 -3.51
C ALA A 63 -44.65 -16.35 -4.44
N SER A 64 -44.33 -15.99 -5.68
CA SER A 64 -45.31 -15.90 -6.76
C SER A 64 -44.69 -16.45 -8.04
N SER A 65 -45.07 -17.68 -8.33
CA SER A 65 -44.89 -18.37 -9.61
C SER A 65 -45.89 -17.87 -10.64
N ARG A 66 -45.46 -17.64 -11.89
CA ARG A 66 -46.24 -17.96 -13.10
C ARG A 66 -45.31 -18.13 -14.30
N ALA A 67 -45.68 -19.06 -15.17
CA ALA A 67 -44.84 -19.71 -16.15
C ALA A 67 -45.22 -19.33 -17.60
N ARG A 68 -44.19 -19.40 -18.48
CA ARG A 68 -44.13 -19.78 -19.92
C ARG A 68 -44.88 -18.98 -21.00
N SER A 69 -44.11 -18.52 -21.98
CA SER A 69 -44.20 -18.87 -23.44
C SER A 69 -42.99 -18.22 -24.16
N SER A 70 -42.00 -19.00 -24.61
CA SER A 70 -41.78 -19.52 -25.98
C SER A 70 -41.66 -18.47 -27.09
N THR A 71 -40.45 -18.37 -27.65
CA THR A 71 -39.98 -18.00 -29.02
C THR A 71 -38.62 -17.31 -28.85
N ALA A 72 -37.61 -17.38 -29.70
CA ALA A 72 -37.18 -18.24 -30.80
C ALA A 72 -35.66 -17.95 -30.96
N ARG A 73 -34.84 -18.96 -31.29
CA ARG A 73 -33.42 -18.76 -31.65
C ARG A 73 -33.32 -18.03 -33.01
N PRO A 74 -32.14 -17.49 -33.35
CA PRO A 74 -31.39 -18.21 -34.38
C PRO A 74 -29.90 -18.37 -34.09
N SER A 75 -29.43 -19.56 -34.45
CA SER A 75 -28.06 -19.97 -34.70
C SER A 75 -27.50 -19.34 -35.96
N TRP A 76 -26.20 -19.02 -36.00
CA TRP A 76 -25.41 -19.12 -37.23
C TRP A 76 -24.00 -19.64 -36.93
N SER A 77 -23.61 -20.60 -37.75
CA SER A 77 -22.41 -21.42 -37.72
C SER A 77 -21.39 -20.85 -38.71
N SER A 78 -20.10 -20.94 -38.41
CA SER A 78 -19.04 -21.01 -39.44
C SER A 78 -19.15 -22.36 -40.17
N PRO A 79 -18.72 -22.49 -41.44
CA PRO A 79 -17.31 -22.81 -41.72
C PRO A 79 -16.77 -22.38 -43.11
N GLY A 80 -15.46 -22.52 -43.32
CA GLY A 80 -14.95 -22.98 -44.63
C GLY A 80 -13.74 -22.25 -45.22
N ASP A 81 -12.62 -22.97 -45.27
CA ASP A 81 -11.36 -22.69 -45.95
C ASP A 81 -11.47 -22.25 -47.43
N LEU A 82 -10.43 -21.59 -47.95
CA LEU A 82 -9.69 -22.07 -49.13
C LEU A 82 -8.39 -21.25 -49.39
N ARG A 83 -7.49 -21.94 -50.07
CA ARG A 83 -6.04 -21.74 -50.18
C ARG A 83 -5.59 -20.81 -51.32
N THR A 84 -4.30 -20.47 -51.23
CA THR A 84 -3.25 -20.39 -52.29
C THR A 84 -3.02 -19.15 -53.17
N ALA A 85 -1.74 -18.73 -53.10
CA ALA A 85 -0.81 -18.41 -54.19
C ALA A 85 -0.69 -16.97 -54.70
N GLY A 86 0.56 -16.49 -54.81
CA GLY A 86 0.92 -15.44 -55.77
C GLY A 86 2.07 -14.52 -55.36
N SER A 87 3.31 -14.96 -55.59
CA SER A 87 4.52 -14.12 -55.58
C SER A 87 4.41 -12.89 -56.47
N ARG A 88 5.07 -11.76 -56.11
CA ARG A 88 5.87 -10.97 -57.07
C ARG A 88 6.83 -9.99 -56.40
N ARG A 89 8.06 -10.00 -56.95
CA ARG A 89 9.22 -9.17 -56.68
C ARG A 89 9.08 -7.79 -57.35
N GLY A 90 9.76 -6.78 -56.80
CA GLY A 90 10.12 -5.53 -57.49
C GLY A 90 10.79 -4.57 -56.50
N ARG A 91 12.10 -4.64 -56.27
CA ARG A 91 13.22 -4.05 -57.03
C ARG A 91 13.29 -2.51 -56.88
N TRP A 92 14.24 -2.09 -56.04
CA TRP A 92 14.80 -0.74 -55.92
C TRP A 92 15.50 -0.27 -57.20
N PRO A 93 15.61 1.05 -57.43
CA PRO A 93 16.71 1.63 -58.18
C PRO A 93 17.65 2.45 -57.30
N THR A 94 18.94 2.30 -57.59
CA THR A 94 20.09 2.96 -56.97
C THR A 94 20.53 4.20 -57.76
N ARG A 95 20.91 5.24 -57.01
CA ARG A 95 22.10 6.12 -57.11
C ARG A 95 22.49 6.73 -58.46
N ARG A 96 22.64 8.07 -58.49
CA ARG A 96 23.81 8.74 -59.08
C ARG A 96 24.07 10.13 -58.49
N SER A 97 25.35 10.41 -58.34
CA SER A 97 26.05 11.55 -57.75
C SER A 97 26.27 12.70 -58.73
N ARG A 98 26.37 13.95 -58.24
CA ARG A 98 27.37 14.98 -58.65
C ARG A 98 27.34 16.22 -57.73
N THR A 99 28.51 16.61 -57.24
CA THR A 99 28.91 17.88 -56.60
C THR A 99 29.34 18.93 -57.67
N PRO A 100 29.84 20.13 -57.34
CA PRO A 100 29.48 21.14 -56.29
C PRO A 100 29.30 22.57 -56.88
N SER A 101 28.58 23.50 -56.22
CA SER A 101 28.92 24.94 -56.33
C SER A 101 28.22 25.85 -55.30
N THR A 102 29.08 26.66 -54.66
CA THR A 102 28.91 28.10 -54.30
C THR A 102 27.97 28.56 -53.17
N ARG A 103 28.55 29.48 -52.39
CA ARG A 103 28.12 30.14 -51.15
C ARG A 103 26.89 31.07 -51.27
N SER A 104 26.09 31.08 -50.19
CA SER A 104 25.32 32.21 -49.55
C SER A 104 24.27 33.00 -50.36
N PRO A 105 23.34 33.77 -49.75
CA PRO A 105 23.11 34.03 -48.31
C PRO A 105 21.65 33.87 -47.82
N TRP A 106 21.50 33.94 -46.49
CA TRP A 106 20.25 33.90 -45.71
C TRP A 106 19.26 35.03 -46.03
N PRO A 107 17.93 34.83 -45.79
CA PRO A 107 16.92 35.89 -45.94
C PRO A 107 16.91 36.88 -44.75
N PRO A 108 16.34 38.09 -44.92
CA PRO A 108 16.52 39.24 -44.02
C PRO A 108 15.63 39.20 -42.76
N PRO A 109 15.92 40.05 -41.75
CA PRO A 109 15.15 40.11 -40.51
C PRO A 109 13.82 40.87 -40.66
N TRP A 110 12.87 40.50 -39.81
CA TRP A 110 11.52 41.05 -39.67
C TRP A 110 11.54 42.51 -39.17
N PRO A 111 10.50 43.33 -39.47
CA PRO A 111 10.53 44.76 -39.19
C PRO A 111 10.45 45.08 -37.69
N SER A 112 11.16 46.14 -37.30
CA SER A 112 11.18 46.74 -35.97
C SER A 112 9.87 47.44 -35.64
N TRP A 113 9.27 47.08 -34.51
CA TRP A 113 8.08 47.73 -33.96
C TRP A 113 8.53 48.84 -33.02
N VAL A 114 7.94 50.02 -33.19
CA VAL A 114 8.09 51.19 -32.32
C VAL A 114 7.63 50.83 -30.91
N VAL A 115 8.49 51.06 -29.91
CA VAL A 115 8.15 50.89 -28.49
C VAL A 115 7.22 52.05 -28.11
N ALA A 116 5.94 51.75 -27.93
CA ALA A 116 5.04 52.61 -27.16
C ALA A 116 5.35 52.40 -25.67
N ASP A 117 5.37 53.49 -24.90
CA ASP A 117 5.58 53.45 -23.45
C ASP A 117 4.64 52.44 -22.77
N ALA A 118 5.23 51.63 -21.90
CA ALA A 118 4.52 50.61 -21.14
C ALA A 118 3.41 51.27 -20.28
N PRO A 119 2.18 50.74 -20.26
CA PRO A 119 1.21 51.15 -19.26
C PRO A 119 1.78 50.84 -17.88
N ALA A 120 1.58 51.76 -16.93
CA ALA A 120 1.99 51.60 -15.55
C ALA A 120 1.58 50.22 -15.03
N SER A 121 2.52 49.57 -14.34
CA SER A 121 2.35 48.25 -13.74
C SER A 121 0.98 48.17 -13.04
N PRO A 122 0.16 47.15 -13.30
CA PRO A 122 -1.00 46.93 -12.46
C PRO A 122 -0.51 46.79 -11.02
N ASP A 123 -1.17 47.50 -10.10
CA ASP A 123 -0.99 47.32 -8.67
C ASP A 123 -0.93 45.82 -8.36
N PRO A 124 -0.10 45.39 -7.39
CA PRO A 124 -0.03 43.98 -7.01
C PRO A 124 -1.45 43.49 -6.78
N VAL A 125 -1.90 42.54 -7.60
CA VAL A 125 -3.21 41.91 -7.45
C VAL A 125 -3.25 41.44 -6.00
N ALA A 126 -4.06 42.12 -5.20
CA ALA A 126 -4.19 41.81 -3.79
C ALA A 126 -4.51 40.31 -3.68
N ALA A 127 -3.80 39.61 -2.79
CA ALA A 127 -4.18 38.27 -2.40
C ALA A 127 -5.69 38.30 -2.07
N PRO A 128 -6.49 37.35 -2.57
CA PRO A 128 -7.92 37.37 -2.33
C PRO A 128 -8.20 37.46 -0.82
N ASP A 129 -9.09 38.39 -0.47
CA ASP A 129 -9.51 38.67 0.89
C ASP A 129 -10.09 37.39 1.55
N PRO A 130 -9.66 36.98 2.77
CA PRO A 130 -10.20 35.82 3.51
C PRO A 130 -11.65 35.99 4.00
N ALA A 131 -12.47 36.75 3.27
CA ALA A 131 -13.91 36.81 3.43
C ALA A 131 -14.57 35.68 2.64
N ALA A 132 -15.34 34.80 3.28
CA ALA A 132 -14.84 33.72 4.11
C ALA A 132 -15.56 32.49 3.53
N TYR A 133 -14.85 31.43 3.12
CA TYR A 133 -15.53 30.23 2.67
C TYR A 133 -16.52 29.78 3.75
N THR A 134 -17.72 29.34 3.36
CA THR A 134 -18.71 28.86 4.32
C THR A 134 -19.13 27.43 4.01
N TRP A 135 -19.57 26.71 5.04
CA TRP A 135 -20.11 25.36 4.85
C TRP A 135 -21.29 25.33 3.87
N PRO A 136 -22.31 26.22 3.95
CA PRO A 136 -23.37 26.27 2.95
C PRO A 136 -22.87 26.43 1.51
N ASP A 137 -21.88 27.29 1.27
CA ASP A 137 -21.36 27.53 -0.08
C ASP A 137 -20.66 26.29 -0.63
N LEU A 138 -19.75 25.71 0.14
CA LEU A 138 -19.01 24.50 -0.27
C LEU A 138 -19.96 23.32 -0.48
N LEU A 139 -20.92 23.10 0.43
CA LEU A 139 -21.90 22.03 0.28
C LEU A 139 -22.79 22.25 -0.94
N THR A 140 -23.18 23.49 -1.24
CA THR A 140 -23.96 23.82 -2.44
C THR A 140 -23.18 23.50 -3.71
N LEU A 141 -21.89 23.85 -3.78
CA LEU A 141 -21.02 23.49 -4.88
C LEU A 141 -20.93 21.98 -5.08
N LEU A 142 -20.67 21.23 -4.00
CA LEU A 142 -20.54 19.78 -4.06
C LEU A 142 -21.85 19.07 -4.46
N ILE A 143 -22.99 19.53 -3.93
CA ILE A 143 -24.32 19.01 -4.28
C ILE A 143 -24.62 19.28 -5.77
N ALA A 144 -24.22 20.44 -6.28
CA ALA A 144 -24.29 20.79 -7.69
C ALA A 144 -23.23 20.08 -8.56
N ARG A 145 -22.46 19.14 -8.00
CA ARG A 145 -21.42 18.35 -8.67
C ARG A 145 -20.22 19.16 -9.18
N ASN A 146 -19.97 20.34 -8.61
CA ASN A 146 -18.81 21.16 -8.94
C ASN A 146 -17.60 20.80 -8.08
N HIS A 147 -16.41 20.76 -8.69
CA HIS A 147 -15.16 20.58 -7.95
C HIS A 147 -14.85 21.82 -7.11
N LEU A 148 -14.32 21.58 -5.92
CA LEU A 148 -13.68 22.61 -5.11
C LEU A 148 -12.26 22.85 -5.62
N SER A 149 -11.81 24.09 -5.48
CA SER A 149 -10.38 24.42 -5.57
C SER A 149 -9.59 23.83 -4.39
N THR A 150 -8.27 23.79 -4.53
CA THR A 150 -7.34 23.37 -3.48
C THR A 150 -7.57 24.17 -2.18
N ASP A 151 -7.75 25.49 -2.28
CA ASP A 151 -7.95 26.38 -1.14
C ASP A 151 -9.29 26.15 -0.44
N GLN A 152 -10.36 25.87 -1.18
CA GLN A 152 -11.67 25.53 -0.62
C GLN A 152 -11.63 24.19 0.12
N ALA A 153 -10.99 23.17 -0.46
CA ALA A 153 -10.82 21.88 0.17
C ALA A 153 -9.92 21.99 1.43
N ALA A 154 -8.84 22.77 1.35
CA ALA A 154 -7.97 23.07 2.48
C ALA A 154 -8.72 23.77 3.62
N TRP A 155 -9.53 24.79 3.31
CA TRP A 155 -10.36 25.46 4.31
C TRP A 155 -11.31 24.48 5.01
N ALA A 156 -12.02 23.65 4.25
CA ALA A 156 -12.92 22.65 4.83
C ALA A 156 -12.16 21.71 5.76
N MET A 157 -10.98 21.24 5.34
CA MET A 157 -10.16 20.36 6.16
C MET A 157 -9.66 21.04 7.43
N ASP A 158 -9.25 22.32 7.37
CA ASP A 158 -8.73 23.06 8.52
C ASP A 158 -9.82 23.23 9.58
N GLN A 159 -11.04 23.57 9.17
CA GLN A 159 -12.22 23.64 10.04
C GLN A 159 -12.50 22.29 10.72
N ILE A 160 -12.33 21.18 10.01
CA ILE A 160 -12.47 19.82 10.57
C ILE A 160 -11.34 19.54 11.57
N MET A 161 -10.09 19.81 11.22
CA MET A 161 -8.91 19.51 12.06
C MET A 161 -8.86 20.37 13.34
N ARG A 162 -9.40 21.59 13.30
CA ARG A 162 -9.56 22.46 14.49
C ARG A 162 -10.74 22.09 15.39
N GLY A 163 -11.64 21.22 14.91
CA GLY A 163 -12.87 20.87 15.63
C GLY A 163 -13.95 21.96 15.58
N GLU A 164 -13.85 22.88 14.62
CA GLU A 164 -14.81 23.96 14.39
C GLU A 164 -16.01 23.50 13.54
N ALA A 165 -15.84 22.43 12.76
CA ALA A 165 -16.91 21.79 12.00
C ALA A 165 -17.76 20.84 12.87
N SER A 166 -19.08 21.01 12.86
CA SER A 166 -20.01 20.08 13.49
C SER A 166 -20.00 18.71 12.81
N PRO A 167 -20.31 17.60 13.53
CA PRO A 167 -20.38 16.28 12.92
C PRO A 167 -21.32 16.19 11.70
N VAL A 168 -22.38 17.01 11.67
CA VAL A 168 -23.31 17.10 10.53
C VAL A 168 -22.66 17.74 9.31
N GLN A 169 -21.90 18.82 9.49
CA GLN A 169 -21.14 19.47 8.41
C GLN A 169 -20.08 18.52 7.85
N VAL A 170 -19.32 17.85 8.73
CA VAL A 170 -18.33 16.84 8.32
C VAL A 170 -19.01 15.73 7.51
N ALA A 171 -20.10 15.15 8.02
CA ALA A 171 -20.80 14.07 7.32
C ALA A 171 -21.36 14.52 5.95
N GLY A 172 -21.99 15.69 5.90
CA GLY A 172 -22.51 16.28 4.67
C GLY A 172 -21.42 16.51 3.63
N PHE A 173 -20.28 17.05 4.05
CA PHE A 173 -19.12 17.27 3.18
C PHE A 173 -18.58 15.96 2.61
N LEU A 174 -18.36 14.95 3.46
CA LEU A 174 -17.85 13.65 3.04
C LEU A 174 -18.76 12.93 2.06
N VAL A 175 -20.07 12.95 2.32
CA VAL A 175 -21.05 12.32 1.44
C VAL A 175 -21.15 13.09 0.12
N ALA A 176 -21.23 14.42 0.15
CA ALA A 176 -21.33 15.23 -1.06
C ALA A 176 -20.08 15.10 -1.95
N LEU A 177 -18.89 15.15 -1.35
CA LEU A 177 -17.62 14.98 -2.05
C LEU A 177 -17.50 13.58 -2.69
N ARG A 178 -17.80 12.52 -1.91
CA ARG A 178 -17.78 11.14 -2.43
C ARG A 178 -18.83 10.92 -3.51
N ALA A 179 -20.03 11.45 -3.34
CA ALA A 179 -21.09 11.32 -4.33
C ALA A 179 -20.70 12.01 -5.64
N LYS A 180 -20.18 13.25 -5.57
CA LYS A 180 -19.66 14.01 -6.71
C LYS A 180 -18.55 13.25 -7.44
N GLY A 181 -17.63 12.69 -6.66
CA GLY A 181 -16.35 12.17 -7.10
C GLY A 181 -15.24 13.17 -6.81
N GLU A 182 -14.29 12.78 -5.96
CA GLU A 182 -13.08 13.53 -5.63
C GLU A 182 -12.24 13.87 -6.87
N GLY A 183 -11.59 15.03 -6.86
CA GLY A 183 -10.54 15.43 -7.81
C GLY A 183 -9.16 15.52 -7.14
N VAL A 184 -8.11 15.66 -7.97
CA VAL A 184 -6.71 15.74 -7.51
C VAL A 184 -6.50 16.94 -6.58
N GLU A 185 -6.96 18.13 -6.99
CA GLU A 185 -6.80 19.36 -6.19
C GLU A 185 -7.51 19.30 -4.84
N GLU A 186 -8.67 18.65 -4.80
CA GLU A 186 -9.42 18.45 -3.56
C GLU A 186 -8.66 17.52 -2.62
N LEU A 187 -8.19 16.36 -3.11
CA LEU A 187 -7.39 15.44 -2.30
C LEU A 187 -6.09 16.06 -1.82
N ARG A 188 -5.43 16.88 -2.66
CA ARG A 188 -4.23 17.63 -2.29
C ARG A 188 -4.52 18.59 -1.16
N GLY A 189 -5.53 19.46 -1.29
CA GLY A 189 -5.91 20.41 -0.25
C GLY A 189 -6.26 19.73 1.08
N LEU A 190 -7.00 18.61 1.04
CA LEU A 190 -7.31 17.81 2.23
C LEU A 190 -6.04 17.21 2.86
N ALA A 191 -5.16 16.61 2.05
CA ALA A 191 -3.97 15.93 2.56
C ALA A 191 -2.93 16.91 3.11
N ASP A 192 -2.71 18.05 2.45
CA ASP A 192 -1.74 19.07 2.87
C ASP A 192 -2.15 19.67 4.22
N VAL A 193 -3.43 19.95 4.44
CA VAL A 193 -3.93 20.45 5.73
C VAL A 193 -3.91 19.36 6.81
N MET A 194 -4.27 18.12 6.48
CA MET A 194 -4.15 17.02 7.45
C MET A 194 -2.72 16.85 7.96
N LEU A 195 -1.74 17.03 7.07
CA LEU A 195 -0.32 16.98 7.39
C LEU A 195 0.14 18.20 8.19
N ALA A 196 -0.41 19.39 7.93
CA ALA A 196 -0.12 20.60 8.71
C ALA A 196 -0.56 20.49 10.18
N HIS A 197 -1.61 19.70 10.46
CA HIS A 197 -2.09 19.40 11.81
C HIS A 197 -1.47 18.12 12.42
N ALA A 198 -0.50 17.51 11.75
CA ALA A 198 0.18 16.31 12.23
C ALA A 198 1.34 16.64 13.17
N ASN A 199 1.69 15.70 14.06
CA ASN A 199 2.94 15.75 14.81
C ASN A 199 4.10 15.39 13.87
N ARG A 200 4.66 16.38 13.16
CA ARG A 200 5.70 16.15 12.14
C ARG A 200 7.01 15.64 12.76
N ILE A 201 7.71 14.80 12.01
CA ILE A 201 9.09 14.37 12.32
C ILE A 201 9.96 14.55 11.09
N GLU A 202 11.26 14.68 11.31
CA GLU A 202 12.26 14.72 10.24
C GLU A 202 13.16 13.50 10.35
N VAL A 203 13.43 12.86 9.21
CA VAL A 203 14.29 11.70 9.11
C VAL A 203 15.36 12.00 8.05
N PRO A 204 16.64 12.16 8.43
CA PRO A 204 17.67 12.61 7.49
C PRO A 204 17.95 11.61 6.37
N GLY A 205 18.11 12.13 5.14
CA GLY A 205 18.47 11.34 3.96
C GLY A 205 17.31 10.59 3.31
N PRO A 206 17.58 9.84 2.23
CA PRO A 206 16.56 9.11 1.49
C PRO A 206 15.78 8.13 2.36
N SER A 207 14.46 8.17 2.22
CA SER A 207 13.57 7.24 2.91
C SER A 207 12.35 6.87 2.06
N LEU A 208 11.73 5.74 2.40
CA LEU A 208 10.59 5.18 1.68
C LEU A 208 9.44 4.83 2.64
N ASP A 209 8.21 4.99 2.17
CA ASP A 209 7.02 4.37 2.78
C ASP A 209 6.37 3.40 1.80
N ILE A 210 5.95 2.24 2.30
CA ILE A 210 5.13 1.28 1.57
C ILE A 210 3.85 1.01 2.36
N VAL A 211 2.71 1.39 1.81
CA VAL A 211 1.44 1.41 2.54
C VAL A 211 0.25 1.24 1.59
N GLY A 212 -0.79 0.56 2.04
CA GLY A 212 -2.06 0.46 1.33
C GLY A 212 -3.11 1.43 1.88
N THR A 213 -4.12 1.77 1.08
CA THR A 213 -5.34 2.43 1.58
C THR A 213 -6.16 1.53 2.50
N GLY A 214 -5.94 0.22 2.43
CA GLY A 214 -6.75 -0.82 3.03
C GLY A 214 -8.12 -0.95 2.36
N ALA A 215 -9.01 -1.68 3.04
CA ALA A 215 -10.41 -1.90 2.67
C ALA A 215 -10.66 -2.65 1.34
N ASP A 216 -9.66 -3.38 0.84
CA ASP A 216 -9.80 -4.36 -0.25
C ASP A 216 -10.66 -5.58 0.16
N ARG A 217 -10.83 -5.80 1.48
CA ARG A 217 -11.58 -6.90 2.10
C ARG A 217 -11.04 -8.29 1.76
N SER A 218 -9.78 -8.38 1.34
CA SER A 218 -9.14 -9.65 0.98
C SER A 218 -8.71 -10.47 2.20
N ASN A 219 -8.52 -9.80 3.34
CA ASN A 219 -7.96 -10.38 4.57
C ASN A 219 -6.65 -11.14 4.29
N THR A 220 -5.77 -10.56 3.48
CA THR A 220 -4.43 -11.06 3.27
C THR A 220 -3.56 -10.90 4.52
N VAL A 221 -2.43 -11.61 4.53
CA VAL A 221 -1.33 -11.33 5.46
C VAL A 221 -0.79 -9.91 5.22
N ASN A 222 -0.11 -9.31 6.19
CA ASN A 222 0.36 -7.93 6.11
C ASN A 222 1.59 -7.76 5.20
N ILE A 223 1.39 -7.88 3.88
CA ILE A 223 2.43 -7.84 2.84
C ILE A 223 3.26 -6.56 2.94
N SER A 224 2.65 -5.38 2.91
CA SER A 224 3.40 -4.12 3.04
C SER A 224 4.19 -3.98 4.35
N THR A 225 3.76 -4.63 5.45
CA THR A 225 4.52 -4.64 6.71
C THR A 225 5.76 -5.52 6.59
N MET A 226 5.62 -6.74 6.05
CA MET A 226 6.76 -7.63 5.81
C MET A 226 7.73 -7.04 4.78
N ALA A 227 7.21 -6.47 3.71
CA ALA A 227 8.00 -5.78 2.68
C ALA A 227 8.79 -4.61 3.27
N SER A 228 8.22 -3.83 4.19
CA SER A 228 8.94 -2.72 4.87
C SER A 228 10.24 -3.19 5.55
N ILE A 229 10.19 -4.33 6.24
CA ILE A 229 11.35 -4.90 6.93
C ILE A 229 12.39 -5.39 5.92
N VAL A 230 11.96 -6.05 4.85
CA VAL A 230 12.84 -6.51 3.76
C VAL A 230 13.53 -5.32 3.06
N ILE A 231 12.77 -4.28 2.73
CA ILE A 231 13.28 -3.05 2.10
C ILE A 231 14.34 -2.38 3.00
N ALA A 232 14.07 -2.26 4.30
CA ALA A 232 15.02 -1.70 5.26
C ALA A 232 16.32 -2.53 5.32
N ALA A 233 16.19 -3.86 5.31
CA ALA A 233 17.33 -4.77 5.26
C ALA A 233 18.13 -4.69 3.95
N SER A 234 17.51 -4.24 2.85
CA SER A 234 18.16 -3.99 1.56
C SER A 234 18.88 -2.64 1.45
N GLY A 235 18.88 -1.83 2.52
CA GLY A 235 19.75 -0.66 2.66
C GLY A 235 19.13 0.72 2.45
N ILE A 236 17.82 0.80 2.17
CA ILE A 236 17.10 2.09 2.18
C ILE A 236 16.31 2.25 3.48
N ARG A 237 16.31 3.44 4.05
CA ARG A 237 15.56 3.72 5.28
C ARG A 237 14.05 3.65 5.02
N VAL A 238 13.32 3.01 5.92
CA VAL A 238 11.85 2.93 5.85
C VAL A 238 11.20 3.75 6.95
N VAL A 239 10.28 4.64 6.59
CA VAL A 239 9.43 5.36 7.55
C VAL A 239 7.99 5.00 7.26
N LYS A 240 7.54 3.88 7.81
CA LYS A 240 6.21 3.34 7.50
C LYS A 240 5.14 4.14 8.23
N HIS A 241 4.11 4.59 7.51
CA HIS A 241 2.90 5.11 8.13
C HIS A 241 1.85 4.02 8.22
N GLY A 242 1.15 3.91 9.35
CA GLY A 242 0.10 2.90 9.46
C GLY A 242 -0.81 3.06 10.66
N ASN A 243 -1.82 2.21 10.70
CA ASN A 243 -2.83 2.20 11.74
C ASN A 243 -3.17 0.75 12.14
N ARG A 244 -4.00 0.61 13.17
CA ARG A 244 -4.69 -0.64 13.51
C ARG A 244 -5.75 -0.98 12.46
N ALA A 245 -6.20 -2.22 12.44
CA ALA A 245 -7.25 -2.66 11.52
C ALA A 245 -8.52 -1.80 11.65
N ALA A 246 -9.04 -1.31 10.51
CA ALA A 246 -10.37 -0.73 10.43
C ALA A 246 -11.42 -1.74 9.93
N SER A 247 -11.01 -2.69 9.07
CA SER A 247 -11.90 -3.67 8.43
C SER A 247 -11.26 -5.05 8.16
N SER A 248 -9.94 -5.20 8.36
CA SER A 248 -9.24 -6.48 8.25
C SER A 248 -9.21 -7.22 9.60
N ALA A 249 -8.82 -8.50 9.59
CA ALA A 249 -8.60 -9.27 10.81
C ALA A 249 -7.40 -8.77 11.64
N SER A 250 -6.41 -8.13 11.01
CA SER A 250 -5.25 -7.51 11.67
C SER A 250 -4.67 -6.35 10.85
N GLY A 251 -4.31 -5.25 11.52
CA GLY A 251 -3.67 -4.09 10.92
C GLY A 251 -2.15 -4.13 11.08
N SER A 252 -1.46 -3.21 10.38
CA SER A 252 0.00 -3.10 10.45
C SER A 252 0.50 -2.92 11.89
N ALA A 253 -0.15 -2.08 12.68
CA ALA A 253 0.22 -1.84 14.07
C ALA A 253 0.07 -3.09 14.95
N ASP A 254 -1.01 -3.86 14.74
CA ASP A 254 -1.32 -5.04 15.56
C ASP A 254 -0.27 -6.14 15.35
N VAL A 255 0.17 -6.36 14.10
CA VAL A 255 1.25 -7.31 13.78
C VAL A 255 2.61 -6.83 14.28
N LEU A 256 2.91 -5.53 14.15
CA LEU A 256 4.19 -4.99 14.63
C LEU A 256 4.36 -5.14 16.14
N GLU A 257 3.30 -4.91 16.93
CA GLU A 257 3.32 -5.19 18.38
C GLU A 257 3.56 -6.67 18.66
N ALA A 258 2.88 -7.57 17.93
CA ALA A 258 3.07 -9.01 18.05
C ALA A 258 4.48 -9.48 17.63
N LEU A 259 5.18 -8.70 16.80
CA LEU A 259 6.58 -8.88 16.43
C LEU A 259 7.58 -8.24 17.42
N GLY A 260 7.10 -7.55 18.46
CA GLY A 260 7.93 -6.99 19.53
C GLY A 260 8.30 -5.51 19.37
N VAL A 261 7.75 -4.82 18.36
CA VAL A 261 7.97 -3.38 18.14
C VAL A 261 7.11 -2.57 19.12
N ASN A 262 7.74 -1.66 19.87
CA ASN A 262 7.01 -0.77 20.77
C ASN A 262 6.41 0.42 19.98
N LEU A 263 5.08 0.56 20.02
CA LEU A 263 4.35 1.63 19.33
C LEU A 263 3.95 2.82 20.23
N THR A 264 4.36 2.80 21.50
CA THR A 264 4.00 3.84 22.49
C THR A 264 5.03 4.97 22.58
N LEU A 265 5.92 5.06 21.58
CA LEU A 265 7.03 6.01 21.53
C LEU A 265 6.54 7.44 21.29
N THR A 266 7.31 8.39 21.81
CA THR A 266 7.16 9.81 21.48
C THR A 266 7.55 10.06 20.01
N PRO A 267 7.01 11.10 19.34
CA PRO A 267 7.42 11.44 17.97
C PRO A 267 8.94 11.62 17.82
N GLN A 268 9.58 12.21 18.82
CA GLN A 268 11.04 12.40 18.86
C GLN A 268 11.75 11.03 18.81
N ARG A 269 11.34 10.09 19.67
CA ARG A 269 11.95 8.76 19.71
C ARG A 269 11.69 7.96 18.44
N VAL A 270 10.53 8.14 17.80
CA VAL A 270 10.23 7.54 16.49
C VAL A 270 11.24 8.00 15.41
N ALA A 271 11.63 9.27 15.41
CA ALA A 271 12.62 9.81 14.48
C ALA A 271 14.03 9.24 14.74
N GLU A 272 14.43 9.12 16.01
CA GLU A 272 15.72 8.53 16.40
C GLU A 272 15.81 7.06 15.99
N VAL A 273 14.76 6.27 16.23
CA VAL A 273 14.69 4.86 15.83
C VAL A 273 14.90 4.70 14.32
N ALA A 274 14.39 5.62 13.50
CA ALA A 274 14.61 5.59 12.05
C ALA A 274 16.11 5.65 11.68
N SER A 275 16.88 6.42 12.45
CA SER A 275 18.33 6.55 12.25
C SER A 275 19.10 5.36 12.82
N GLU A 276 18.70 4.85 13.99
CA GLU A 276 19.36 3.73 14.68
C GLU A 276 19.13 2.38 13.99
N ALA A 277 17.90 2.12 13.58
CA ALA A 277 17.49 0.84 13.02
C ALA A 277 17.40 0.88 11.50
N GLY A 278 17.37 2.05 10.84
CA GLY A 278 17.06 2.13 9.41
C GLY A 278 15.58 1.89 9.08
N ILE A 279 14.73 1.75 10.10
CA ILE A 279 13.27 1.63 9.94
C ILE A 279 12.56 2.23 11.16
N THR A 280 11.42 2.86 10.94
CA THR A 280 10.52 3.29 12.01
C THR A 280 9.05 3.20 11.60
N PHE A 281 8.14 3.38 12.54
CA PHE A 281 6.70 3.36 12.30
C PHE A 281 6.02 4.58 12.90
N CYS A 282 5.39 5.38 12.05
CA CYS A 282 4.52 6.47 12.45
C CYS A 282 3.12 5.91 12.70
N PHE A 283 2.72 5.77 13.96
CA PHE A 283 1.38 5.30 14.28
C PHE A 283 0.35 6.42 14.11
N ALA A 284 -0.57 6.26 13.15
CA ALA A 284 -1.49 7.32 12.74
C ALA A 284 -2.27 7.97 13.90
N GLN A 285 -2.62 7.21 14.95
CA GLN A 285 -3.33 7.75 16.12
C GLN A 285 -2.48 8.74 16.94
N ALA A 286 -1.16 8.49 17.03
CA ALA A 286 -0.22 9.38 17.72
C ALA A 286 0.18 10.58 16.83
N PHE A 287 0.23 10.38 15.51
CA PHE A 287 0.74 11.37 14.58
C PHE A 287 -0.33 12.31 13.99
N HIS A 288 -1.61 11.90 13.98
CA HIS A 288 -2.72 12.74 13.52
C HIS A 288 -3.78 12.93 14.60
N PRO A 289 -3.47 13.54 15.75
CA PRO A 289 -4.41 13.66 16.87
C PRO A 289 -5.68 14.45 16.52
N ALA A 290 -5.59 15.40 15.58
CA ALA A 290 -6.72 16.18 15.07
C ALA A 290 -7.82 15.32 14.39
N MET A 291 -7.48 14.12 13.93
CA MET A 291 -8.43 13.17 13.33
C MET A 291 -9.59 12.78 14.26
N ARG A 292 -9.44 12.96 15.58
CA ARG A 292 -10.52 12.76 16.56
C ARG A 292 -11.77 13.59 16.24
N HIS A 293 -11.61 14.76 15.64
CA HIS A 293 -12.72 15.65 15.29
C HIS A 293 -13.57 15.11 14.13
N ALA A 294 -12.98 14.33 13.22
CA ALA A 294 -13.70 13.64 12.15
C ALA A 294 -14.27 12.27 12.58
N ALA A 295 -13.87 11.73 13.74
CA ALA A 295 -14.13 10.35 14.11
C ALA A 295 -15.63 10.02 14.20
N VAL A 296 -16.44 10.90 14.81
CA VAL A 296 -17.89 10.69 15.01
C VAL A 296 -18.62 10.62 13.67
N ALA A 297 -18.34 11.55 12.75
CA ALA A 297 -18.97 11.55 11.44
C ALA A 297 -18.56 10.31 10.64
N ARG A 298 -17.27 9.95 10.64
CA ARG A 298 -16.76 8.78 9.93
C ARG A 298 -17.36 7.48 10.44
N SER A 299 -17.42 7.28 11.76
CA SER A 299 -18.00 6.07 12.36
C SER A 299 -19.51 6.00 12.13
N GLY A 300 -20.22 7.13 12.22
CA GLY A 300 -21.65 7.21 11.95
C GLY A 300 -22.02 6.93 10.49
N LEU A 301 -21.18 7.36 9.54
CA LEU A 301 -21.37 7.08 8.11
C LEU A 301 -21.12 5.62 7.75
N GLY A 302 -20.06 5.01 8.28
CA GLY A 302 -19.75 3.58 8.04
C GLY A 302 -19.44 3.22 6.58
N VAL A 303 -19.18 4.20 5.71
CA VAL A 303 -18.87 4.02 4.29
C VAL A 303 -17.52 4.63 3.93
N GLY A 304 -16.94 4.16 2.82
CA GLY A 304 -15.69 4.71 2.28
C GLY A 304 -15.85 6.16 1.80
N THR A 305 -14.93 7.04 2.21
CA THR A 305 -14.90 8.47 1.87
C THR A 305 -13.47 8.89 1.48
N ALA A 306 -13.26 10.14 1.11
CA ALA A 306 -11.92 10.69 0.84
C ALA A 306 -10.91 10.38 1.97
N PHE A 307 -11.35 10.34 3.23
CA PHE A 307 -10.50 10.02 4.38
C PHE A 307 -9.90 8.61 4.36
N ASN A 308 -10.46 7.69 3.58
CA ASN A 308 -9.90 6.34 3.44
C ASN A 308 -8.62 6.33 2.59
N VAL A 309 -8.37 7.37 1.79
CA VAL A 309 -7.19 7.46 0.93
C VAL A 309 -6.18 8.52 1.37
N LEU A 310 -6.50 9.31 2.40
CA LEU A 310 -5.57 10.32 2.93
C LEU A 310 -4.38 9.72 3.68
N GLY A 311 -4.51 8.52 4.26
CA GLY A 311 -3.45 7.90 5.07
C GLY A 311 -2.09 7.83 4.33
N PRO A 312 -2.01 7.22 3.14
CA PRO A 312 -0.79 7.19 2.34
C PRO A 312 -0.28 8.58 1.90
N LEU A 313 -1.15 9.57 1.76
CA LEU A 313 -0.78 10.93 1.36
C LEU A 313 -0.24 11.80 2.50
N THR A 314 -0.32 11.32 3.75
CA THR A 314 -0.14 12.15 4.96
C THR A 314 0.92 11.62 5.92
N ASN A 315 1.83 10.76 5.45
CA ASN A 315 2.96 10.31 6.27
C ASN A 315 3.70 11.52 6.90
N PRO A 316 3.78 11.62 8.24
CA PRO A 316 4.27 12.81 8.95
C PRO A 316 5.76 13.10 8.69
N ALA A 317 6.53 12.11 8.23
CA ALA A 317 7.93 12.25 7.88
C ALA A 317 8.16 12.70 6.43
N GLN A 318 7.11 12.69 5.60
CA GLN A 318 7.18 12.99 4.15
C GLN A 318 8.35 12.30 3.42
N PRO A 319 8.41 10.95 3.38
CA PRO A 319 9.53 10.20 2.80
C PRO A 319 9.81 10.57 1.34
N THR A 320 11.05 10.37 0.89
CA THR A 320 11.51 10.63 -0.48
C THR A 320 10.67 9.86 -1.49
N TYR A 321 10.43 8.58 -1.19
CA TYR A 321 9.70 7.65 -2.06
C TYR A 321 8.39 7.20 -1.42
N ALA A 322 7.31 7.16 -2.21
CA ALA A 322 6.01 6.65 -1.77
C ALA A 322 5.57 5.45 -2.62
N VAL A 323 5.33 4.31 -1.98
CA VAL A 323 4.86 3.08 -2.62
C VAL A 323 3.47 2.79 -2.07
N VAL A 324 2.45 2.97 -2.90
CA VAL A 324 1.08 3.06 -2.42
C VAL A 324 0.15 2.09 -3.13
N GLY A 325 -0.39 1.17 -2.36
CA GLY A 325 -1.47 0.31 -2.79
C GLY A 325 -2.84 0.96 -2.63
N VAL A 326 -3.72 0.80 -3.62
CA VAL A 326 -5.05 1.42 -3.60
C VAL A 326 -6.14 0.45 -4.01
N ALA A 327 -7.10 0.19 -3.11
CA ALA A 327 -8.19 -0.75 -3.37
C ALA A 327 -9.25 -0.20 -4.34
N ASP A 328 -9.56 1.09 -4.24
CA ASP A 328 -10.57 1.77 -5.06
C ASP A 328 -9.94 2.20 -6.41
N PRO A 329 -10.35 1.62 -7.55
CA PRO A 329 -9.73 1.90 -8.85
C PRO A 329 -9.89 3.37 -9.27
N ARG A 330 -10.89 4.09 -8.73
CA ARG A 330 -11.07 5.51 -9.03
C ARG A 330 -10.09 6.40 -8.27
N MET A 331 -9.56 5.93 -7.13
CA MET A 331 -8.66 6.72 -6.28
C MET A 331 -7.20 6.62 -6.71
N ALA A 332 -6.79 5.48 -7.29
CA ALA A 332 -5.41 5.25 -7.69
C ALA A 332 -4.83 6.35 -8.62
N PRO A 333 -5.47 6.72 -9.75
CA PRO A 333 -4.96 7.79 -10.60
C PRO A 333 -4.97 9.17 -9.90
N LEU A 334 -5.93 9.42 -9.01
CA LEU A 334 -5.99 10.69 -8.28
C LEU A 334 -4.84 10.82 -7.28
N MET A 335 -4.53 9.75 -6.55
CA MET A 335 -3.41 9.72 -5.61
C MET A 335 -2.07 9.89 -6.34
N ALA A 336 -1.90 9.24 -7.50
CA ALA A 336 -0.75 9.45 -8.37
C ALA A 336 -0.62 10.92 -8.79
N GLY A 337 -1.74 11.56 -9.18
CA GLY A 337 -1.79 12.99 -9.47
C GLY A 337 -1.38 13.89 -8.30
N VAL A 338 -1.76 13.54 -7.07
CA VAL A 338 -1.32 14.28 -5.87
C VAL A 338 0.19 14.15 -5.65
N PHE A 339 0.76 12.94 -5.81
CA PHE A 339 2.22 12.76 -5.72
C PHE A 339 2.96 13.53 -6.82
N ALA A 340 2.45 13.48 -8.05
CA ALA A 340 3.00 14.21 -9.20
C ALA A 340 3.00 15.73 -8.95
N GLY A 341 1.86 16.28 -8.50
CA GLY A 341 1.73 17.70 -8.16
C GLY A 341 2.60 18.16 -6.99
N ARG A 342 3.10 17.22 -6.17
CA ARG A 342 4.09 17.46 -5.11
C ARG A 342 5.54 17.25 -5.57
N GLY A 343 5.76 16.81 -6.82
CA GLY A 343 7.08 16.44 -7.32
C GLY A 343 7.69 15.24 -6.59
N LYS A 344 6.86 14.38 -5.99
CA LYS A 344 7.30 13.21 -5.22
C LYS A 344 7.41 11.99 -6.12
N ASP A 345 8.57 11.33 -6.08
CA ASP A 345 8.75 10.04 -6.72
C ASP A 345 7.88 9.00 -5.99
N ALA A 346 6.97 8.39 -6.73
CA ALA A 346 6.01 7.46 -6.17
C ALA A 346 5.66 6.36 -7.17
N VAL A 347 5.14 5.26 -6.64
CA VAL A 347 4.42 4.27 -7.42
C VAL A 347 3.10 4.02 -6.73
N VAL A 348 2.02 4.23 -7.45
CA VAL A 348 0.68 3.83 -7.01
C VAL A 348 0.31 2.58 -7.78
N PHE A 349 -0.23 1.57 -7.11
CA PHE A 349 -0.65 0.34 -7.77
C PHE A 349 -1.95 -0.21 -7.21
N ARG A 350 -2.55 -1.09 -8.01
CA ARG A 350 -3.73 -1.88 -7.65
C ARG A 350 -3.68 -3.21 -8.39
N GLY A 351 -3.85 -4.32 -7.68
CA GLY A 351 -4.10 -5.61 -8.31
C GLY A 351 -5.41 -5.57 -9.08
N ASP A 352 -5.46 -6.14 -10.29
CA ASP A 352 -6.69 -6.13 -11.09
C ASP A 352 -7.78 -7.05 -10.51
N ASP A 353 -7.42 -7.85 -9.50
CA ASP A 353 -8.29 -8.60 -8.61
C ASP A 353 -8.87 -7.78 -7.44
N GLY A 354 -8.44 -6.52 -7.30
CA GLY A 354 -8.92 -5.58 -6.30
C GLY A 354 -8.04 -5.42 -5.06
N LEU A 355 -6.91 -6.13 -4.99
CA LEU A 355 -5.94 -5.96 -3.91
C LEU A 355 -5.31 -4.56 -3.95
N ASP A 356 -5.09 -3.98 -2.77
CA ASP A 356 -4.24 -2.82 -2.58
C ASP A 356 -2.77 -3.22 -2.37
N GLU A 357 -2.34 -4.26 -3.07
CA GLU A 357 -0.98 -4.80 -3.12
C GLU A 357 -0.71 -5.24 -4.58
N LEU A 358 0.56 -5.32 -5.01
CA LEU A 358 0.86 -6.03 -6.25
C LEU A 358 0.48 -7.51 -6.09
N THR A 359 -0.36 -7.99 -7.00
CA THR A 359 -0.95 -9.33 -6.91
C THR A 359 -0.15 -10.38 -7.67
N LEU A 360 -0.21 -11.62 -7.18
CA LEU A 360 0.26 -12.81 -7.89
C LEU A 360 -0.84 -13.46 -8.72
N SER A 361 -2.11 -13.12 -8.50
CA SER A 361 -3.24 -13.88 -9.08
C SER A 361 -3.51 -13.50 -10.53
N THR A 362 -3.39 -12.21 -10.83
CA THR A 362 -3.69 -11.59 -12.13
C THR A 362 -2.64 -10.52 -12.45
N THR A 363 -2.92 -9.58 -13.33
CA THR A 363 -2.11 -8.37 -13.57
C THR A 363 -2.35 -7.31 -12.48
N SER A 364 -1.49 -6.29 -12.44
CA SER A 364 -1.70 -5.09 -11.63
C SER A 364 -1.65 -3.85 -12.51
N SER A 365 -2.51 -2.89 -12.23
CA SER A 365 -2.45 -1.54 -12.80
C SER A 365 -1.47 -0.69 -11.97
N ILE A 366 -0.56 0.02 -12.63
CA ILE A 366 0.51 0.81 -12.02
C ILE A 366 0.48 2.23 -12.56
N TRP A 367 0.59 3.21 -11.67
CA TRP A 367 0.83 4.62 -11.97
C TRP A 367 2.20 5.01 -11.41
N TRP A 368 3.19 5.04 -12.29
CA TRP A 368 4.56 5.42 -11.96
C TRP A 368 4.71 6.93 -11.97
N VAL A 369 5.12 7.52 -10.85
CA VAL A 369 5.28 8.95 -10.67
C VAL A 369 6.76 9.29 -10.53
N ARG A 370 7.25 10.14 -11.42
CA ARG A 370 8.61 10.66 -11.40
C ARG A 370 8.63 12.02 -12.08
N GLY A 371 9.52 12.92 -11.69
CA GLY A 371 9.67 14.22 -12.38
C GLY A 371 8.40 15.07 -12.48
N GLY A 372 7.39 14.82 -11.64
CA GLY A 372 6.08 15.48 -11.72
C GLY A 372 5.12 14.93 -12.79
N GLU A 373 5.47 13.84 -13.48
CA GLU A 373 4.64 13.18 -14.48
C GLU A 373 4.17 11.80 -14.00
N VAL A 374 3.04 11.34 -14.55
CA VAL A 374 2.46 10.02 -14.25
C VAL A 374 2.48 9.16 -15.51
N THR A 375 3.07 7.98 -15.44
CA THR A 375 3.02 6.97 -16.51
C THR A 375 2.21 5.77 -16.03
N GLU A 376 1.13 5.45 -16.75
CA GLU A 376 0.29 4.29 -16.48
C GLU A 376 0.80 3.05 -17.22
N ARG A 377 0.82 1.90 -16.55
CA ARG A 377 1.27 0.61 -17.10
C ARG A 377 0.50 -0.55 -16.50
N THR A 378 0.40 -1.64 -17.24
CA THR A 378 -0.06 -2.94 -16.73
C THR A 378 1.15 -3.83 -16.45
N PHE A 379 1.18 -4.46 -15.29
CA PHE A 379 2.27 -5.32 -14.85
C PHE A 379 1.80 -6.75 -14.61
N ASP A 380 2.47 -7.71 -15.25
CA ASP A 380 2.22 -9.14 -15.06
C ASP A 380 3.36 -9.75 -14.21
N PRO A 381 3.08 -10.39 -13.05
CA PRO A 381 4.12 -11.07 -12.26
C PRO A 381 4.90 -12.12 -13.05
N LEU A 382 4.34 -12.67 -14.15
CA LEU A 382 5.06 -13.58 -15.04
C LEU A 382 6.30 -12.93 -15.69
N HIS A 383 6.29 -11.61 -15.93
CA HIS A 383 7.40 -10.90 -16.55
C HIS A 383 8.65 -10.82 -15.67
N VAL A 384 8.50 -11.05 -14.36
CA VAL A 384 9.61 -11.10 -13.39
C VAL A 384 9.90 -12.50 -12.88
N GLY A 385 9.37 -13.52 -13.58
CA GLY A 385 9.64 -14.94 -13.32
C GLY A 385 8.81 -15.56 -12.19
N LEU A 386 7.84 -14.84 -11.62
CA LEU A 386 6.94 -15.39 -10.62
C LEU A 386 5.83 -16.23 -11.26
N GLN A 387 5.31 -17.20 -10.52
CA GLN A 387 4.16 -17.99 -10.95
C GLN A 387 2.88 -17.40 -10.39
N ARG A 388 1.77 -17.56 -11.12
CA ARG A 388 0.47 -17.12 -10.64
C ARG A 388 0.04 -17.94 -9.42
N GLN A 389 -0.47 -17.26 -8.40
CA GLN A 389 -0.97 -17.89 -7.17
C GLN A 389 -2.37 -17.35 -6.84
N PRO A 390 -3.30 -18.20 -6.36
CA PRO A 390 -4.60 -17.74 -5.93
C PRO A 390 -4.48 -16.83 -4.71
N ILE A 391 -5.39 -15.84 -4.57
CA ILE A 391 -5.40 -14.89 -3.44
C ILE A 391 -5.55 -15.64 -2.10
N GLU A 392 -6.24 -16.78 -2.11
CA GLU A 392 -6.38 -17.67 -0.95
C GLU A 392 -5.04 -18.11 -0.35
N ALA A 393 -3.98 -18.21 -1.17
CA ALA A 393 -2.64 -18.56 -0.70
C ALA A 393 -1.98 -17.43 0.13
N LEU A 394 -2.54 -16.22 0.09
CA LEU A 394 -2.09 -15.05 0.84
C LEU A 394 -3.00 -14.74 2.03
N ARG A 395 -3.99 -15.60 2.33
CA ARG A 395 -4.98 -15.37 3.39
C ARG A 395 -4.29 -15.27 4.75
N GLY A 396 -4.52 -14.15 5.44
CA GLY A 396 -4.13 -13.92 6.81
C GLY A 396 -5.25 -14.23 7.79
N ALA A 397 -4.97 -13.98 9.07
CA ALA A 397 -5.92 -14.10 10.16
C ALA A 397 -5.65 -13.01 11.20
N ASP A 398 -5.64 -13.37 12.50
CA ASP A 398 -5.34 -12.43 13.58
C ASP A 398 -3.87 -12.00 13.61
N ALA A 399 -3.56 -11.05 14.49
CA ALA A 399 -2.23 -10.49 14.63
C ALA A 399 -1.16 -11.54 14.98
N THR A 400 -1.51 -12.53 15.81
CA THR A 400 -0.58 -13.60 16.23
C THR A 400 -0.25 -14.50 15.05
N HIS A 401 -1.25 -14.89 14.27
CA HIS A 401 -1.06 -15.68 13.05
C HIS A 401 -0.21 -14.93 12.02
N ASN A 402 -0.56 -13.67 11.72
CA ASN A 402 0.18 -12.88 10.73
C ASN A 402 1.63 -12.59 11.19
N ALA A 403 1.85 -12.41 12.50
CA ALA A 403 3.20 -12.30 13.05
C ALA A 403 4.00 -13.61 12.92
N GLN A 404 3.35 -14.78 13.09
CA GLN A 404 4.01 -16.06 12.84
C GLN A 404 4.39 -16.22 11.37
N VAL A 405 3.49 -15.89 10.44
CA VAL A 405 3.78 -15.91 9.00
C VAL A 405 4.97 -15.01 8.65
N ALA A 406 5.05 -13.83 9.28
CA ALA A 406 6.20 -12.94 9.09
C ALA A 406 7.51 -13.55 9.63
N ARG A 407 7.49 -14.21 10.80
CA ARG A 407 8.66 -14.94 11.32
C ARG A 407 9.07 -16.07 10.38
N ASP A 408 8.13 -16.89 9.93
CA ASP A 408 8.40 -17.98 9.00
C ASP A 408 9.05 -17.46 7.71
N LEU A 409 8.54 -16.34 7.16
CA LEU A 409 9.14 -15.67 6.01
C LEU A 409 10.59 -15.25 6.27
N PHE A 410 10.86 -14.60 7.42
CA PHE A 410 12.20 -14.13 7.76
C PHE A 410 13.17 -15.27 8.10
N ASP A 411 12.66 -16.43 8.51
CA ASP A 411 13.40 -17.69 8.68
C ASP A 411 13.68 -18.39 7.32
N GLY A 412 13.26 -17.78 6.21
CA GLY A 412 13.58 -18.24 4.85
C GLY A 412 12.54 -19.18 4.22
N HIS A 413 11.36 -19.35 4.83
CA HIS A 413 10.30 -20.17 4.25
C HIS A 413 9.90 -19.66 2.85
N ARG A 414 9.76 -20.59 1.90
CA ARG A 414 9.38 -20.31 0.51
C ARG A 414 7.87 -20.52 0.32
N GLY A 415 7.27 -19.80 -0.62
CA GLY A 415 5.86 -19.92 -0.97
C GLY A 415 5.23 -18.60 -1.40
N ALA A 416 3.91 -18.59 -1.61
CA ALA A 416 3.18 -17.43 -2.15
C ALA A 416 3.38 -16.15 -1.34
N VAL A 417 3.44 -16.24 0.00
CA VAL A 417 3.70 -15.08 0.86
C VAL A 417 5.06 -14.46 0.56
N ARG A 418 6.10 -15.28 0.40
CA ARG A 418 7.43 -14.80 0.04
C ARG A 418 7.41 -14.13 -1.33
N ASP A 419 6.79 -14.75 -2.33
CA ASP A 419 6.73 -14.20 -3.69
C ASP A 419 6.00 -12.85 -3.70
N ALA A 420 4.90 -12.73 -2.95
CA ALA A 420 4.15 -11.48 -2.85
C ALA A 420 4.95 -10.38 -2.12
N VAL A 421 5.66 -10.72 -1.04
CA VAL A 421 6.51 -9.76 -0.32
C VAL A 421 7.69 -9.32 -1.17
N VAL A 422 8.37 -10.26 -1.85
CA VAL A 422 9.49 -9.98 -2.76
C VAL A 422 9.03 -9.11 -3.92
N LEU A 423 7.86 -9.36 -4.50
CA LEU A 423 7.32 -8.53 -5.58
C LEU A 423 7.08 -7.08 -5.14
N ASN A 424 6.38 -6.87 -4.02
CA ASN A 424 6.09 -5.53 -3.50
C ASN A 424 7.35 -4.81 -3.03
N ALA A 425 8.28 -5.51 -2.37
CA ALA A 425 9.58 -4.97 -2.00
C ALA A 425 10.44 -4.64 -3.23
N GLY A 426 10.40 -5.48 -4.27
CA GLY A 426 11.17 -5.27 -5.50
C GLY A 426 10.71 -4.05 -6.28
N MET A 427 9.40 -3.81 -6.37
CA MET A 427 8.85 -2.57 -6.93
C MET A 427 9.31 -1.34 -6.14
N ALA A 428 9.27 -1.40 -4.81
CA ALA A 428 9.73 -0.33 -3.94
C ALA A 428 11.23 -0.04 -4.13
N LEU A 429 12.06 -1.08 -4.20
CA LEU A 429 13.51 -0.97 -4.41
C LEU A 429 13.86 -0.48 -5.81
N ALA A 430 13.05 -0.81 -6.82
CA ALA A 430 13.21 -0.27 -8.18
C ALA A 430 12.94 1.25 -8.22
N LEU A 431 11.92 1.73 -7.49
CA LEU A 431 11.66 3.17 -7.34
C LEU A 431 12.83 3.89 -6.64
N ALA A 432 13.33 3.28 -5.57
CA ALA A 432 14.43 3.75 -4.75
C ALA A 432 15.84 3.54 -5.34
N GLY A 433 15.94 2.94 -6.53
CA GLY A 433 17.21 2.61 -7.19
C GLY A 433 18.29 3.71 -7.16
N PRO A 434 17.96 4.99 -7.41
CA PRO A 434 18.95 6.08 -7.40
C PRO A 434 19.70 6.26 -6.08
N ASP A 435 19.08 5.95 -4.95
CA ASP A 435 19.65 6.14 -3.60
C ASP A 435 20.22 4.85 -2.99
N LEU A 436 20.15 3.74 -3.73
CA LEU A 436 20.48 2.41 -3.23
C LEU A 436 21.93 1.97 -3.47
N GLY A 437 22.82 2.90 -3.86
CA GLY A 437 24.24 2.68 -4.10
C GLY A 437 24.50 1.69 -5.25
N ALA A 438 25.23 2.14 -6.27
CA ALA A 438 25.55 1.29 -7.42
C ALA A 438 26.54 0.19 -7.03
N THR A 439 26.09 -1.06 -6.91
CA THR A 439 26.91 -2.19 -7.36
C THR A 439 26.77 -2.25 -8.87
N GLU A 440 27.71 -1.58 -9.54
CA GLU A 440 27.93 -1.56 -10.98
C GLU A 440 26.75 -1.04 -11.82
N ARG A 441 27.02 0.00 -12.61
CA ARG A 441 26.16 0.57 -13.67
C ARG A 441 25.31 -0.48 -14.39
N ALA A 442 24.12 -0.74 -13.86
CA ALA A 442 23.11 -1.59 -14.47
C ALA A 442 21.86 -0.73 -14.65
N ALA A 443 21.77 -0.04 -15.79
CA ALA A 443 20.57 0.47 -16.47
C ALA A 443 19.46 1.22 -15.69
N GLY A 444 19.58 1.46 -14.37
CA GLY A 444 18.46 1.82 -13.50
C GLY A 444 18.60 3.16 -12.77
N ASP A 445 19.60 3.99 -13.12
CA ASP A 445 19.87 5.24 -12.40
C ASP A 445 18.75 6.28 -12.49
N ARG A 446 17.78 6.09 -13.38
CA ARG A 446 16.40 6.59 -13.26
C ARG A 446 15.51 5.68 -14.10
N ILE A 447 14.50 5.07 -13.49
CA ILE A 447 13.35 4.58 -14.26
C ILE A 447 12.61 5.81 -14.79
N GLU A 448 12.95 6.25 -16.00
CA GLU A 448 12.31 7.38 -16.70
C GLU A 448 10.98 6.97 -17.33
N HIS A 449 10.17 7.95 -17.72
CA HIS A 449 8.79 7.73 -18.20
C HIS A 449 8.71 6.89 -19.47
N ASP A 450 9.76 6.88 -20.29
CA ASP A 450 9.80 6.30 -21.64
C ASP A 450 10.36 4.86 -21.69
N LEU A 451 10.66 4.25 -20.55
CA LEU A 451 11.17 2.87 -20.50
C LEU A 451 10.21 1.90 -21.19
N SER A 452 10.76 0.88 -21.86
CA SER A 452 9.94 -0.24 -22.35
C SER A 452 9.43 -1.07 -21.17
N ASP A 453 8.35 -1.84 -21.38
CA ASP A 453 7.81 -2.70 -20.33
C ASP A 453 8.80 -3.80 -19.91
N GLU A 454 9.65 -4.26 -20.83
CA GLU A 454 10.72 -5.21 -20.53
C GLU A 454 11.81 -4.57 -19.65
N ALA A 455 12.19 -3.33 -19.94
CA ALA A 455 13.19 -2.62 -19.14
C ALA A 455 12.65 -2.28 -17.74
N PHE A 456 11.36 -1.93 -17.65
CA PHE A 456 10.67 -1.73 -16.37
C PHE A 456 10.64 -3.03 -15.56
N ALA A 457 10.22 -4.16 -16.17
CA ALA A 457 10.23 -5.46 -15.51
C ALA A 457 11.62 -5.89 -15.06
N ALA A 458 12.66 -5.63 -15.87
CA ALA A 458 14.05 -5.90 -15.50
C ALA A 458 14.49 -5.09 -14.27
N ALA A 459 14.10 -3.81 -14.17
CA ALA A 459 14.41 -3.00 -13.00
C ALA A 459 13.69 -3.50 -11.73
N VAL A 460 12.42 -3.90 -11.85
CA VAL A 460 11.68 -4.55 -10.76
C VAL A 460 12.36 -5.86 -10.34
N ARG A 461 12.82 -6.68 -11.30
CA ARG A 461 13.54 -7.92 -11.03
C ARG A 461 14.84 -7.67 -10.26
N VAL A 462 15.62 -6.65 -10.60
CA VAL A 462 16.81 -6.24 -9.84
C VAL A 462 16.45 -5.87 -8.39
N GLY A 463 15.34 -5.14 -8.19
CA GLY A 463 14.82 -4.86 -6.86
C GLY A 463 14.43 -6.14 -6.10
N MET A 464 13.76 -7.08 -6.78
CA MET A 464 13.38 -8.37 -6.20
C MET A 464 14.61 -9.21 -5.82
N ASP A 465 15.69 -9.20 -6.60
CA ASP A 465 16.93 -9.92 -6.28
C ASP A 465 17.56 -9.38 -4.98
N ARG A 466 17.51 -8.06 -4.75
CA ARG A 466 17.94 -7.44 -3.48
C ARG A 466 17.04 -7.85 -2.31
N ALA A 467 15.72 -7.93 -2.52
CA ALA A 467 14.77 -8.39 -1.51
C ALA A 467 14.98 -9.87 -1.15
N GLU A 468 15.21 -10.72 -2.15
CA GLU A 468 15.53 -12.13 -1.96
C GLU A 468 16.85 -12.32 -1.21
N ALA A 469 17.89 -11.55 -1.56
CA ALA A 469 19.16 -11.57 -0.84
C ALA A 469 19.00 -11.16 0.62
N ALA A 470 18.18 -10.15 0.92
CA ALA A 470 17.91 -9.73 2.29
C ALA A 470 17.21 -10.81 3.13
N LEU A 471 16.32 -11.60 2.52
CA LEU A 471 15.70 -12.76 3.17
C LEU A 471 16.70 -13.91 3.33
N ASP A 472 17.42 -14.27 2.27
CA ASP A 472 18.24 -15.48 2.22
C ASP A 472 19.54 -15.40 3.04
N THR A 473 20.03 -14.18 3.27
CA THR A 473 21.18 -13.94 4.15
C THR A 473 20.80 -13.81 5.62
N GLY A 474 19.49 -13.83 5.95
CA GLY A 474 18.98 -13.56 7.30
C GLY A 474 19.00 -12.07 7.69
N ALA A 475 19.32 -11.16 6.77
CA ALA A 475 19.38 -9.73 7.04
C ALA A 475 18.02 -9.15 7.46
N ALA A 476 16.92 -9.66 6.89
CA ALA A 476 15.56 -9.26 7.26
C ALA A 476 15.19 -9.66 8.70
N ALA A 477 15.56 -10.87 9.13
CA ALA A 477 15.37 -11.32 10.51
C ALA A 477 16.17 -10.44 11.50
N ALA A 478 17.45 -10.21 11.20
CA ALA A 478 18.30 -9.33 12.00
C ALA A 478 17.80 -7.86 12.00
N GLN A 479 17.19 -7.40 10.90
CA GLN A 479 16.58 -6.07 10.81
C GLN A 479 15.37 -5.92 11.74
N LEU A 480 14.52 -6.96 11.83
CA LEU A 480 13.42 -6.97 12.78
C LEU A 480 13.93 -6.94 14.22
N GLU A 481 14.93 -7.75 14.56
CA GLU A 481 15.53 -7.77 15.90
C GLU A 481 16.14 -6.42 16.28
N ARG A 482 16.91 -5.80 15.38
CA ARG A 482 17.48 -4.46 15.58
C ARG A 482 16.40 -3.43 15.82
N TRP A 483 15.32 -3.47 15.03
CA TRP A 483 14.22 -2.53 15.16
C TRP A 483 13.48 -2.71 16.49
N ALA A 484 13.09 -3.93 16.83
CA ALA A 484 12.45 -4.24 18.10
C ALA A 484 13.31 -3.76 19.27
N ALA A 485 14.60 -4.11 19.30
CA ALA A 485 15.54 -3.67 20.33
C ALA A 485 15.64 -2.14 20.43
N ALA A 486 15.73 -1.42 19.29
CA ALA A 486 15.80 0.04 19.27
C ALA A 486 14.56 0.70 19.88
N THR A 487 13.36 0.14 19.62
CA THR A 487 12.10 0.66 20.18
C THR A 487 11.89 0.34 21.66
N GLN A 488 12.61 -0.63 22.21
CA GLN A 488 12.55 -0.97 23.64
C GLN A 488 13.55 -0.19 24.49
N ARG A 489 14.55 0.45 23.87
CA ARG A 489 15.45 1.37 24.58
C ARG A 489 14.65 2.62 24.96
N THR A 490 14.52 2.87 26.26
CA THR A 490 13.97 4.11 26.80
C THR A 490 14.86 5.29 26.43
N ASP A 491 14.24 6.45 26.22
CA ASP A 491 14.92 7.73 26.05
C ASP A 491 15.99 7.85 27.15
N SER A 492 17.26 8.01 26.74
CA SER A 492 18.31 8.30 27.72
C SER A 492 18.00 9.70 28.27
N ALA A 493 17.61 9.74 29.54
CA ALA A 493 17.20 10.95 30.25
C ALA A 493 18.23 12.08 30.20
#